data_AF-I8IFU3-F1
#
_entry.id   AF-I8IFU3-F1
#
_cell.length_a   1.000
_cell.length_b   1.000
_cell.length_c   1.000
_cell.angle_alpha   90.00
_cell.angle_beta   90.00
_cell.angle_gamma   90.00
#
_symmetry.space_group_name_H-M   'P 1'
#
loop_
_entity.id
_entity.type
_entity.pdbx_description
1 polymer ?
#
loop_
_entity_poly.entity_id
_entity_poly.type
_entity_poly.pdbx_seq_one_letter_code
_entity_poly.pdbx_strand_id
1 'polypeptide(L)'
;MADEQEVVVVTFNYRLNIFGFSGAPGFPQNVAILDQRLAVEWVHRNIEAFGGDPNRITIFGQSAGGASVDYYSYIWTEKPLVSGFISHSGTALSFKPNTPEESASYFYHVSQTLGCGNSTTATNHIIHCLRQQPYKSILKAVAKVPTASSPVLPQPVFHPTVDNITIFNNYAERSASGNFTHIVSPRPPNHPQQERSNS
;
A
#
# COMPACT_ATOMS: atom_id res chain seq x y z
N MET A 1 -16.73 15.43 8.55
CA MET A 1 -16.91 14.22 7.71
C MET A 1 -17.97 13.28 8.29
N ALA A 2 -17.69 12.45 9.31
CA ALA A 2 -18.69 11.50 9.83
C ALA A 2 -19.93 12.19 10.47
N ASP A 3 -19.74 13.35 11.11
CA ASP A 3 -20.83 14.10 11.73
C ASP A 3 -21.61 14.99 10.73
N GLU A 4 -21.05 15.20 9.53
CA GLU A 4 -21.59 16.10 8.52
C GLU A 4 -22.15 15.35 7.30
N GLN A 5 -21.77 14.09 7.15
CA GLN A 5 -22.13 13.21 6.05
C GLN A 5 -22.49 11.86 6.67
N GLU A 6 -23.53 11.19 6.20
CA GLU A 6 -23.96 9.88 6.73
C GLU A 6 -23.00 8.76 6.29
N VAL A 7 -21.78 8.77 6.83
CA VAL A 7 -20.68 7.87 6.47
C VAL A 7 -19.95 7.36 7.70
N VAL A 8 -19.49 6.11 7.64
CA VAL A 8 -18.56 5.53 8.62
C VAL A 8 -17.14 5.75 8.13
N VAL A 9 -16.30 6.38 8.96
CA VAL A 9 -14.88 6.61 8.65
C VAL A 9 -14.03 5.59 9.40
N VAL A 10 -13.23 4.82 8.66
CA VAL A 10 -12.25 3.89 9.22
C VAL A 10 -10.85 4.36 8.86
N THR A 11 -10.01 4.55 9.87
CA THR A 11 -8.57 4.78 9.70
C THR A 11 -7.80 3.59 10.26
N PHE A 12 -6.72 3.19 9.60
CA PHE A 12 -5.91 2.06 10.03
C PHE A 12 -4.43 2.36 9.83
N ASN A 13 -3.59 1.61 10.54
CA ASN A 13 -2.14 1.65 10.39
C ASN A 13 -1.66 0.48 9.55
N TYR A 14 -0.59 0.69 8.81
CA TYR A 14 0.15 -0.36 8.10
C TYR A 14 1.63 -0.21 8.42
N ARG A 15 2.41 -1.30 8.27
CA ARG A 15 3.84 -1.24 8.57
C ARG A 15 4.57 -0.29 7.62
N LEU A 16 5.55 0.44 8.16
CA LEU A 16 6.36 1.39 7.41
C LEU A 16 7.82 0.96 7.39
N ASN A 17 8.61 1.60 6.52
CA ASN A 17 10.07 1.43 6.46
C ASN A 17 10.44 -0.05 6.23
N ILE A 18 11.63 -0.50 6.67
CA ILE A 18 12.10 -1.89 6.56
C ILE A 18 11.12 -2.91 7.16
N PHE A 19 10.25 -2.51 8.09
CA PHE A 19 9.25 -3.40 8.67
C PHE A 19 8.09 -3.71 7.71
N GLY A 20 7.79 -2.78 6.81
CA GLY A 20 6.75 -2.91 5.78
C GLY A 20 7.28 -3.26 4.38
N PHE A 21 8.54 -2.90 4.13
CA PHE A 21 9.21 -2.98 2.83
C PHE A 21 10.63 -3.51 3.02
N SER A 22 10.78 -4.74 3.51
CA SER A 22 12.08 -5.22 4.02
C SER A 22 13.17 -5.32 2.96
N GLY A 23 12.83 -5.61 1.70
CA GLY A 23 13.80 -5.91 0.65
C GLY A 23 14.50 -7.27 0.80
N ALA A 24 14.08 -8.11 1.75
CA ALA A 24 14.74 -9.38 2.05
C ALA A 24 14.56 -10.40 0.90
N PRO A 25 15.65 -10.87 0.26
CA PRO A 25 15.53 -11.79 -0.89
C PRO A 25 14.93 -13.15 -0.50
N GLY A 26 13.97 -13.63 -1.29
CA GLY A 26 13.26 -14.89 -1.03
C GLY A 26 12.16 -14.79 0.03
N PHE A 27 11.87 -13.60 0.55
CA PHE A 27 10.75 -13.32 1.45
C PHE A 27 9.67 -12.47 0.77
N PRO A 28 8.43 -12.48 1.28
CA PRO A 28 7.38 -11.60 0.79
C PRO A 28 7.82 -10.13 0.80
N GLN A 29 7.66 -9.48 -0.35
CA GLN A 29 7.87 -8.03 -0.48
C GLN A 29 6.59 -7.27 -0.12
N ASN A 30 6.72 -5.96 0.08
CA ASN A 30 5.59 -5.05 0.24
C ASN A 30 4.53 -5.48 1.27
N VAL A 31 4.95 -6.07 2.39
CA VAL A 31 4.01 -6.56 3.42
C VAL A 31 3.12 -5.44 3.98
N ALA A 32 3.57 -4.19 3.88
CA ALA A 32 2.76 -2.99 4.12
C ALA A 32 1.49 -2.89 3.23
N ILE A 33 1.61 -3.24 1.95
CA ILE A 33 0.49 -3.25 1.00
C ILE A 33 -0.49 -4.39 1.36
N LEU A 34 0.05 -5.51 1.84
CA LEU A 34 -0.76 -6.62 2.35
C LEU A 34 -1.47 -6.25 3.67
N ASP A 35 -0.86 -5.44 4.54
CA ASP A 35 -1.52 -4.92 5.74
C ASP A 35 -2.75 -4.06 5.38
N GLN A 36 -2.63 -3.23 4.33
CA GLN A 36 -3.75 -2.42 3.83
C GLN A 36 -4.89 -3.29 3.31
N ARG A 37 -4.56 -4.35 2.56
CA ARG A 37 -5.56 -5.33 2.12
C ARG A 37 -6.25 -6.02 3.29
N LEU A 38 -5.49 -6.45 4.29
CA LEU A 38 -6.01 -7.08 5.49
C LEU A 38 -6.96 -6.15 6.24
N ALA A 39 -6.65 -4.85 6.30
CA ALA A 39 -7.53 -3.85 6.89
C ALA A 39 -8.85 -3.73 6.11
N VAL A 40 -8.81 -3.66 4.78
CA VAL A 40 -10.04 -3.62 3.94
C VAL A 40 -10.87 -4.89 4.12
N GLU A 41 -10.23 -6.06 4.18
CA GLU A 41 -10.90 -7.32 4.44
C GLU A 41 -11.54 -7.38 5.83
N TRP A 42 -10.87 -6.82 6.85
CA TRP A 42 -11.45 -6.69 8.18
C TRP A 42 -12.67 -5.77 8.16
N VAL A 43 -12.58 -4.61 7.50
CA VAL A 43 -13.72 -3.69 7.35
C VAL A 43 -14.88 -4.41 6.66
N HIS A 44 -14.65 -5.03 5.51
CA HIS A 44 -15.70 -5.76 4.78
C HIS A 44 -16.39 -6.84 5.63
N ARG A 45 -15.67 -7.52 6.53
CA ARG A 45 -16.26 -8.56 7.40
C ARG A 45 -16.96 -8.02 8.65
N ASN A 46 -16.70 -6.79 9.08
CA ASN A 46 -17.10 -6.31 10.41
C ASN A 46 -17.88 -4.99 10.40
N ILE A 47 -17.86 -4.21 9.32
CA ILE A 47 -18.35 -2.83 9.34
C ILE A 47 -19.86 -2.71 9.57
N GLU A 48 -20.64 -3.76 9.28
CA GLU A 48 -22.08 -3.83 9.59
C GLU A 48 -22.35 -3.61 11.08
N ALA A 49 -21.50 -4.13 11.97
CA ALA A 49 -21.63 -3.95 13.41
C ALA A 49 -21.44 -2.50 13.87
N PHE A 50 -20.86 -1.66 13.01
CA PHE A 50 -20.62 -0.24 13.23
C PHE A 50 -21.58 0.65 12.41
N GLY A 51 -22.61 0.05 11.81
CA GLY A 51 -23.60 0.76 10.99
C GLY A 51 -23.14 1.10 9.56
N GLY A 52 -22.02 0.54 9.11
CA GLY A 52 -21.57 0.68 7.72
C GLY A 52 -22.12 -0.41 6.80
N ASP A 53 -22.03 -0.17 5.49
CA ASP A 53 -22.45 -1.12 4.46
C ASP A 53 -21.21 -1.75 3.80
N PRO A 54 -20.97 -3.06 3.95
CA PRO A 54 -19.79 -3.73 3.41
C PRO A 54 -19.75 -3.74 1.88
N ASN A 55 -20.88 -3.50 1.21
CA ASN A 55 -20.97 -3.40 -0.25
C ASN A 55 -20.73 -1.97 -0.77
N ARG A 56 -20.55 -0.98 0.12
CA ARG A 56 -20.30 0.43 -0.23
C ARG A 56 -19.04 0.98 0.42
N ILE A 57 -17.95 0.23 0.31
CA ILE A 57 -16.63 0.64 0.82
C ILE A 57 -15.91 1.49 -0.23
N THR A 58 -15.53 2.71 0.11
CA THR A 58 -14.59 3.52 -0.69
C THR A 58 -13.27 3.66 0.05
N ILE A 59 -12.16 3.33 -0.61
CA ILE A 59 -10.82 3.59 -0.06
C ILE A 59 -10.29 4.90 -0.62
N PHE A 60 -9.67 5.69 0.24
CA PHE A 60 -9.06 6.95 -0.13
C PHE A 60 -7.74 7.17 0.60
N GLY A 61 -6.85 7.92 -0.02
CA GLY A 61 -5.53 8.17 0.53
C GLY A 61 -4.85 9.37 -0.12
N GLN A 62 -3.85 9.90 0.58
CA GLN A 62 -3.07 11.06 0.14
C GLN A 62 -1.59 10.69 -0.01
N SER A 63 -0.90 11.26 -1.01
CA SER A 63 0.53 11.03 -1.27
C SER A 63 0.85 9.54 -1.44
N ALA A 64 1.73 8.96 -0.61
CA ALA A 64 2.00 7.51 -0.60
C ALA A 64 0.74 6.67 -0.34
N GLY A 65 -0.22 7.20 0.42
CA GLY A 65 -1.54 6.59 0.60
C GLY A 65 -2.40 6.68 -0.66
N GLY A 66 -2.29 7.75 -1.44
CA GLY A 66 -2.93 7.86 -2.76
C GLY A 66 -2.34 6.83 -3.73
N ALA A 67 -1.01 6.77 -3.83
CA ALA A 67 -0.34 5.73 -4.60
C ALA A 67 -0.77 4.31 -4.17
N SER A 68 -0.93 4.08 -2.86
CA SER A 68 -1.45 2.81 -2.33
C SER A 68 -2.88 2.49 -2.79
N VAL A 69 -3.78 3.47 -2.82
CA VAL A 69 -5.13 3.34 -3.37
C VAL A 69 -5.07 2.97 -4.85
N ASP A 70 -4.20 3.63 -5.61
CA ASP A 70 -4.05 3.35 -7.03
C ASP A 70 -3.46 1.96 -7.28
N TYR A 71 -2.41 1.57 -6.52
CA TYR A 71 -1.87 0.20 -6.53
C TYR A 71 -2.96 -0.84 -6.27
N TYR A 72 -3.83 -0.60 -5.27
CA TYR A 72 -4.92 -1.50 -4.94
C TYR A 72 -5.78 -1.85 -6.16
N SER A 73 -6.03 -0.86 -7.02
CA SER A 73 -6.82 -1.06 -8.24
C SER A 73 -6.18 -2.01 -9.25
N TYR A 74 -4.85 -2.17 -9.25
CA TYR A 74 -4.13 -3.07 -10.16
C TYR A 74 -3.84 -4.46 -9.56
N ILE A 75 -3.88 -4.61 -8.23
CA ILE A 75 -3.51 -5.86 -7.54
C ILE A 75 -4.73 -6.77 -7.38
N TRP A 76 -5.87 -6.21 -6.97
CA TRP A 76 -7.08 -6.99 -6.62
C TRP A 76 -8.21 -6.75 -7.63
N THR A 77 -7.93 -7.08 -8.88
CA THR A 77 -8.83 -6.86 -10.03
C THR A 77 -10.04 -7.80 -10.05
N GLU A 78 -9.91 -8.99 -9.46
CA GLU A 78 -10.99 -9.97 -9.38
C GLU A 78 -11.78 -9.81 -8.08
N LYS A 79 -13.12 -9.78 -8.20
CA LYS A 79 -14.07 -9.68 -7.07
C LYS A 79 -13.65 -8.60 -6.06
N PRO A 80 -13.64 -7.33 -6.46
CA PRO A 80 -13.18 -6.24 -5.59
C PRO A 80 -14.06 -6.14 -4.34
N LEU A 81 -13.41 -5.90 -3.19
CA LEU A 81 -14.08 -5.65 -1.90
C LEU A 81 -14.47 -4.18 -1.71
N VAL A 82 -14.13 -3.34 -2.68
CA VAL A 82 -14.34 -1.89 -2.64
C VAL A 82 -15.19 -1.49 -3.83
N SER A 83 -15.94 -0.41 -3.64
CA SER A 83 -16.89 0.17 -4.58
C SER A 83 -16.49 1.59 -5.00
N GLY A 84 -15.28 2.02 -4.64
CA GLY A 84 -14.73 3.33 -5.01
C GLY A 84 -13.28 3.49 -4.60
N PHE A 85 -12.55 4.30 -5.38
CA PHE A 85 -11.16 4.69 -5.16
C PHE A 85 -11.04 6.21 -5.24
N ILE A 86 -10.34 6.82 -4.28
CA ILE A 86 -10.00 8.24 -4.31
C ILE A 86 -8.50 8.41 -4.04
N SER A 87 -7.76 8.82 -5.06
CA SER A 87 -6.30 8.95 -5.02
C SER A 87 -5.87 10.41 -5.02
N HIS A 88 -5.57 10.98 -3.84
CA HIS A 88 -5.18 12.38 -3.72
C HIS A 88 -3.66 12.56 -3.79
N SER A 89 -3.18 13.35 -4.77
CA SER A 89 -1.77 13.75 -4.90
C SER A 89 -0.77 12.57 -4.85
N GLY A 90 -1.19 11.44 -5.40
CA GLY A 90 -0.41 10.21 -5.49
C GLY A 90 -1.11 9.26 -6.45
N THR A 91 -0.34 8.51 -7.22
CA THR A 91 -0.77 7.52 -8.21
C THR A 91 0.28 6.43 -8.28
N ALA A 92 -0.01 5.33 -8.96
CA ALA A 92 0.92 4.24 -9.16
C ALA A 92 2.20 4.67 -9.92
N LEU A 93 2.13 5.79 -10.64
CA LEU A 93 3.24 6.41 -11.38
C LEU A 93 3.93 7.56 -10.63
N SER A 94 3.43 7.97 -9.47
CA SER A 94 3.98 9.12 -8.72
C SER A 94 5.34 8.84 -8.09
N PHE A 95 5.63 7.57 -7.79
CA PHE A 95 6.88 7.14 -7.17
C PHE A 95 7.48 6.01 -8.00
N LYS A 96 8.73 6.15 -8.41
CA LYS A 96 9.50 5.03 -8.97
C LYS A 96 9.67 3.97 -7.87
N PRO A 97 9.16 2.72 -8.03
CA PRO A 97 9.43 1.66 -7.07
C PRO A 97 10.89 1.21 -7.14
N ASN A 98 11.41 0.63 -6.06
CA ASN A 98 12.71 -0.02 -6.06
C ASN A 98 12.70 -1.26 -6.95
N THR A 99 13.84 -1.59 -7.58
CA THR A 99 14.05 -2.93 -8.11
C THR A 99 14.29 -3.95 -6.97
N PRO A 100 14.11 -5.25 -7.24
CA PRO A 100 14.51 -6.30 -6.29
C PRO A 100 15.96 -6.18 -5.82
N GLU A 101 16.88 -5.83 -6.74
CA GLU A 101 18.31 -5.70 -6.46
C GLU A 101 18.62 -4.50 -5.57
N GLU A 102 18.00 -3.34 -5.83
CA GLU A 102 18.11 -2.14 -4.98
C GLU A 102 17.63 -2.45 -3.55
N SER A 103 16.45 -3.07 -3.44
CA SER A 103 15.85 -3.43 -2.15
C SER A 103 16.70 -4.44 -1.37
N ALA A 104 17.24 -5.45 -2.06
CA ALA A 104 18.13 -6.43 -1.49
C ALA A 104 19.42 -5.79 -0.96
N SER A 105 20.00 -4.86 -1.71
CA SER A 105 21.19 -4.11 -1.30
C SER A 105 20.94 -3.32 -0.01
N TYR A 106 19.80 -2.62 0.08
CA TYR A 106 19.41 -1.88 1.28
C TYR A 106 19.19 -2.79 2.49
N PHE A 107 18.50 -3.92 2.29
CA PHE A 107 18.33 -4.96 3.32
C PHE A 107 19.69 -5.46 3.83
N TYR A 108 20.60 -5.81 2.93
CA TYR A 108 21.91 -6.32 3.31
C TYR A 108 22.75 -5.27 4.03
N HIS A 109 22.67 -3.99 3.64
CA HIS A 109 23.36 -2.92 4.35
C HIS A 109 22.92 -2.81 5.82
N VAL A 110 21.61 -2.90 6.08
CA VAL A 110 21.08 -2.91 7.45
C VAL A 110 21.54 -4.15 8.21
N SER A 111 21.48 -5.33 7.57
CA SER A 111 21.93 -6.57 8.21
C SER A 111 23.41 -6.54 8.59
N GLN A 112 24.26 -6.02 7.72
CA GLN A 112 25.70 -5.87 7.95
C GLN A 112 25.98 -4.90 9.09
N THR A 113 25.28 -3.75 9.09
CA THR A 113 25.43 -2.72 10.12
C THR A 113 25.11 -3.25 11.53
N LEU A 114 24.23 -4.23 11.64
CA LEU A 114 23.83 -4.86 12.90
C LEU A 114 24.56 -6.17 13.19
N GLY A 115 25.52 -6.57 12.34
CA GLY A 115 26.26 -7.82 12.51
C GLY A 115 25.45 -9.09 12.27
N CYS A 116 24.33 -9.00 11.53
CA CYS A 116 23.43 -10.13 11.24
C CYS A 116 23.79 -10.92 9.97
N GLY A 117 24.84 -10.55 9.25
CA GLY A 117 25.27 -11.17 8.01
C GLY A 117 25.20 -10.24 6.81
N ASN A 118 25.38 -10.79 5.61
CA ASN A 118 25.39 -10.07 4.33
C ASN A 118 24.85 -10.96 3.19
N SER A 119 25.11 -10.59 1.93
CA SER A 119 24.65 -11.32 0.74
C SER A 119 25.13 -12.77 0.62
N THR A 120 26.16 -13.19 1.37
CA THR A 120 26.62 -14.58 1.42
C THR A 120 25.97 -15.39 2.55
N THR A 121 25.27 -14.71 3.46
CA THR A 121 24.56 -15.34 4.59
C THR A 121 23.15 -15.73 4.15
N ALA A 122 22.70 -16.93 4.50
CA ALA A 122 21.35 -17.37 4.19
C ALA A 122 20.30 -16.38 4.74
N THR A 123 19.37 -15.89 3.91
CA THR A 123 18.42 -14.83 4.30
C THR A 123 17.60 -15.20 5.54
N ASN A 124 17.24 -16.47 5.70
CA ASN A 124 16.53 -16.96 6.90
C ASN A 124 17.31 -16.68 8.20
N HIS A 125 18.63 -16.85 8.18
CA HIS A 125 19.49 -16.56 9.32
C HIS A 125 19.55 -15.05 9.61
N ILE A 126 19.67 -14.24 8.56
CA ILE A 126 19.66 -12.77 8.68
C ILE A 126 18.34 -12.30 9.30
N ILE A 127 17.20 -12.78 8.78
CA ILE A 127 15.87 -12.43 9.30
C ILE A 127 15.71 -12.87 10.76
N HIS A 128 16.18 -14.08 11.10
CA HIS A 128 16.17 -14.54 12.49
C HIS A 128 16.97 -13.59 13.40
N CYS A 129 18.19 -13.21 13.01
CA CYS A 129 19.01 -12.26 13.77
C CYS A 129 18.34 -10.88 13.89
N LEU A 130 17.85 -10.31 12.77
CA LEU A 130 17.22 -8.99 12.77
C LEU A 130 15.97 -8.93 13.65
N ARG A 131 15.19 -10.01 13.73
CA ARG A 131 14.01 -10.10 14.62
C ARG A 131 14.36 -10.07 16.11
N GLN A 132 15.59 -10.39 16.48
CA GLN A 132 16.09 -10.30 17.87
C GLN A 132 16.67 -8.91 18.19
N GLN A 133 16.84 -8.04 17.19
CA GLN A 133 17.40 -6.70 17.42
C GLN A 133 16.32 -5.75 17.96
N PRO A 134 16.67 -4.84 18.89
CA PRO A 134 15.78 -3.75 19.27
C PRO A 134 15.40 -2.90 18.05
N TYR A 135 14.11 -2.57 17.89
CA TYR A 135 13.65 -1.79 16.73
C TYR A 135 14.39 -0.46 16.56
N LYS A 136 14.82 0.19 17.67
CA LYS A 136 15.61 1.42 17.64
C LYS A 136 16.99 1.21 16.99
N SER A 137 17.62 0.05 17.19
CA SER A 137 18.89 -0.29 16.54
C SER A 137 18.68 -0.48 15.04
N ILE A 138 17.58 -1.13 14.65
CA ILE A 138 17.19 -1.29 13.24
C ILE A 138 16.99 0.08 12.58
N LEU A 139 16.23 0.99 13.20
CA LEU A 139 16.01 2.33 12.66
C LEU A 139 17.31 3.15 12.54
N LYS A 140 18.24 3.01 13.50
CA LYS A 140 19.57 3.62 13.40
C LYS A 140 20.40 3.05 12.26
N ALA A 141 20.29 1.76 11.98
CA ALA A 141 20.98 1.12 10.85
C ALA A 141 20.36 1.52 9.51
N VAL A 142 19.02 1.59 9.43
CA VAL A 142 18.29 2.12 8.27
C VAL A 142 18.74 3.54 7.92
N ALA A 143 18.89 4.42 8.91
CA ALA A 143 19.34 5.80 8.70
C ALA A 143 20.76 5.92 8.12
N LYS A 144 21.55 4.84 8.14
CA LYS A 144 22.90 4.79 7.55
C LYS A 144 22.91 4.22 6.14
N VAL A 145 21.77 3.75 5.62
CA VAL A 145 21.72 3.21 4.26
C VAL A 145 21.91 4.36 3.26
N PRO A 146 22.84 4.26 2.30
CA PRO A 146 23.06 5.30 1.30
C PRO A 146 21.81 5.51 0.44
N THR A 147 21.29 6.73 0.41
CA THR A 147 20.18 7.12 -0.48
C THR A 147 20.72 7.44 -1.87
N ALA A 148 20.04 6.96 -2.93
CA ALA A 148 20.24 7.56 -4.25
C ALA A 148 19.77 9.02 -4.20
N SER A 149 20.67 9.95 -4.51
CA SER A 149 20.35 11.38 -4.56
C SER A 149 19.39 11.66 -5.72
N SER A 150 18.08 11.72 -5.45
CA SER A 150 17.10 12.28 -6.39
C SER A 150 16.87 13.76 -6.05
N PRO A 151 17.23 14.71 -6.93
CA PRO A 151 17.08 16.13 -6.66
C PRO A 151 15.63 16.64 -6.74
N VAL A 152 14.67 15.82 -7.17
CA VAL A 152 13.29 16.27 -7.45
C VAL A 152 12.34 15.97 -6.28
N LEU A 153 12.40 14.77 -5.70
CA LEU A 153 11.60 14.36 -4.52
C LEU A 153 12.39 13.31 -3.72
N PRO A 154 12.81 13.58 -2.48
CA PRO A 154 13.44 12.57 -1.64
C PRO A 154 12.44 11.46 -1.31
N GLN A 155 12.77 10.23 -1.73
CA GLN A 155 11.99 9.04 -1.39
C GLN A 155 12.68 8.28 -0.24
N PRO A 156 11.92 7.72 0.71
CA PRO A 156 12.50 6.88 1.74
C PRO A 156 13.11 5.63 1.10
N VAL A 157 14.28 5.17 1.56
CA VAL A 157 15.01 4.00 1.02
C VAL A 157 14.17 2.72 1.03
N PHE A 158 13.39 2.51 2.09
CA PHE A 158 12.51 1.35 2.24
C PHE A 158 11.08 1.76 1.90
N HIS A 159 10.69 1.43 0.67
CA HIS A 159 9.40 1.74 0.04
C HIS A 159 9.06 0.64 -0.98
N PRO A 160 7.93 0.72 -1.71
CA PRO A 160 7.50 -0.33 -2.63
C PRO A 160 8.59 -0.87 -3.57
N THR A 161 8.70 -2.20 -3.63
CA THR A 161 9.63 -2.97 -4.47
C THR A 161 8.86 -3.69 -5.56
N VAL A 162 9.31 -3.63 -6.81
CA VAL A 162 8.70 -4.41 -7.89
C VAL A 162 8.81 -5.91 -7.58
N ASP A 163 7.67 -6.58 -7.42
CA ASP A 163 7.59 -8.03 -7.20
C ASP A 163 6.67 -8.73 -8.21
N ASN A 164 6.03 -7.97 -9.10
CA ASN A 164 5.03 -8.44 -10.07
C ASN A 164 3.83 -9.16 -9.44
N ILE A 165 3.57 -8.94 -8.14
CA ILE A 165 2.44 -9.48 -7.40
C ILE A 165 1.65 -8.33 -6.80
N THR A 166 2.31 -7.51 -5.98
CA THR A 166 1.73 -6.35 -5.32
C THR A 166 2.18 -5.04 -5.95
N ILE A 167 3.37 -5.01 -6.56
CA ILE A 167 3.90 -3.81 -7.21
C ILE A 167 4.46 -4.19 -8.58
N PHE A 168 4.07 -3.42 -9.58
CA PHE A 168 4.44 -3.61 -10.98
C PHE A 168 5.32 -2.47 -11.46
N ASN A 169 6.01 -2.66 -12.59
CA ASN A 169 6.75 -1.59 -13.26
C ASN A 169 6.05 -1.11 -14.55
N ASN A 170 4.95 -1.75 -14.95
CA ASN A 170 4.26 -1.52 -16.22
C ASN A 170 2.84 -0.97 -16.07
N TYR A 171 2.62 -0.07 -15.11
CA TYR A 171 1.30 0.51 -14.84
C TYR A 171 0.70 1.24 -16.04
N ALA A 172 1.51 1.88 -16.88
CA ALA A 172 1.02 2.54 -18.10
C ALA A 172 0.37 1.54 -19.07
N GLU A 173 1.01 0.39 -19.30
CA GLU A 173 0.50 -0.69 -20.15
C GLU A 173 -0.74 -1.35 -19.56
N ARG A 174 -0.74 -1.61 -18.24
CA ARG A 174 -1.91 -2.16 -17.52
C ARG A 174 -3.11 -1.23 -17.63
N SER A 175 -2.88 0.08 -17.54
CA SER A 175 -3.94 1.09 -17.74
C SER A 175 -4.47 1.06 -19.16
N ALA A 176 -3.57 1.07 -20.16
CA ALA A 176 -3.95 1.07 -21.57
C ALA A 176 -4.72 -0.20 -22.00
N SER A 177 -4.40 -1.34 -21.38
CA SER A 177 -5.06 -2.63 -21.64
C SER A 177 -6.32 -2.88 -20.80
N GLY A 178 -6.70 -1.94 -19.92
CA GLY A 178 -7.84 -2.13 -19.02
C GLY A 178 -7.62 -3.17 -17.92
N ASN A 179 -6.36 -3.55 -17.65
CA ASN A 179 -5.98 -4.53 -16.64
C ASN A 179 -5.87 -3.90 -15.25
N PHE A 180 -7.02 -3.40 -14.78
CA PHE A 180 -7.24 -2.84 -13.46
C PHE A 180 -8.67 -3.13 -13.03
N THR A 181 -8.99 -2.83 -11.78
CA THR A 181 -10.29 -3.08 -11.17
C THR A 181 -11.35 -2.21 -11.81
N HIS A 182 -12.40 -2.83 -12.37
CA HIS A 182 -13.57 -2.11 -12.89
C HIS A 182 -14.63 -1.98 -11.79
N ILE A 183 -14.76 -0.76 -11.25
CA ILE A 183 -15.80 -0.47 -10.26
C ILE A 183 -17.09 -0.13 -10.99
N VAL A 184 -18.09 -1.02 -10.87
CA VAL A 184 -19.45 -0.71 -11.29
C VAL A 184 -20.15 -0.08 -10.10
N SER A 185 -20.33 1.25 -10.12
CA SER A 185 -21.19 1.89 -9.12
C SER A 185 -22.61 1.33 -9.26
N PRO A 186 -23.23 0.84 -8.17
CA PRO A 186 -24.66 0.55 -8.18
C PRO A 186 -25.39 1.83 -8.59
N ARG A 187 -26.21 1.75 -9.63
CA ARG A 187 -27.05 2.87 -10.05
C ARG A 187 -27.86 3.31 -8.83
N PRO A 188 -27.86 4.60 -8.44
CA PRO A 188 -28.68 5.04 -7.33
C PRO A 188 -30.14 4.68 -7.62
N PRO A 189 -30.93 4.24 -6.63
CA PRO A 189 -32.35 4.03 -6.82
C PRO A 189 -32.97 5.35 -7.34
N ASN A 190 -33.86 5.24 -8.33
CA ASN A 190 -34.57 6.39 -8.89
C ASN A 190 -35.18 7.21 -7.75
N HIS A 191 -34.65 8.40 -7.49
CA HIS A 191 -35.38 9.38 -6.69
C HIS A 191 -36.61 9.80 -7.51
N PRO A 192 -37.84 9.72 -6.95
CA PRO A 192 -38.98 10.32 -7.60
C PRO A 192 -38.70 11.81 -7.79
N GLN A 193 -38.84 12.29 -9.02
CA GLN A 193 -38.74 13.71 -9.32
C GLN A 193 -39.76 14.44 -8.43
N GLN A 194 -39.27 15.31 -7.54
CA GLN A 194 -40.11 16.28 -6.88
C GLN A 194 -40.73 17.16 -7.96
N GLU A 195 -42.00 16.93 -8.26
CA GLU A 195 -42.82 17.87 -9.03
C GLU A 195 -42.77 19.22 -8.31
N ARG A 196 -42.08 20.19 -8.91
CA ARG A 196 -42.26 21.59 -8.52
C ARG A 196 -43.64 22.00 -8.99
N SER A 197 -44.60 21.98 -8.08
CA SER A 197 -45.83 22.74 -8.20
C SER A 197 -45.49 24.22 -8.14
N ASN A 198 -45.41 24.87 -9.29
CA ASN A 198 -45.45 26.34 -9.36
C ASN A 198 -46.87 26.76 -8.96
N SER A 199 -46.99 27.40 -7.79
CA SER A 199 -48.14 28.23 -7.42
C SER A 199 -47.81 29.69 -7.70
#